data_AF-A0A9X9QZZ6-F1
#
_entry.id   AF-A0A9X9QZZ6-F1
#
_cell.length_a   1.000
_cell.length_b   1.000
_cell.length_c   1.000
_cell.angle_alpha   90.00
_cell.angle_beta   90.00
_cell.angle_gamma   90.00
#
_symmetry.space_group_name_H-M   'P 1'
#
loop_
_entity.id
_entity.type
_entity.pdbx_description
1 polymer ?
#
loop_
_entity_poly.entity_id
_entity_poly.type
_entity_poly.pdbx_seq_one_letter_code
_entity_poly.pdbx_strand_id
1 'polypeptide(L)' 'MCIVFYTVNPEPPTFPKSFIVRIFKDDGDRTQCLKTINFPISSPDHLFHAQNAANEYGGLYVSGIMNKEHLQ' A
#
# COMPACT_ATOMS: atom_id res chain seq x y z
N MET A 1 -2.40 9.01 -18.82
CA MET A 1 -1.07 8.71 -18.24
C MET A 1 -1.29 7.60 -17.25
N CYS A 2 -0.62 6.45 -17.39
CA CYS A 2 -0.81 5.34 -16.47
C CYS A 2 -0.01 5.60 -15.18
N ILE A 3 -0.68 5.74 -14.04
CA ILE A 3 -0.05 5.94 -12.74
C ILE A 3 -0.41 4.77 -11.83
N VAL A 4 0.60 4.16 -11.22
CA VAL A 4 0.41 3.14 -10.19
C VAL A 4 0.94 3.71 -8.88
N PHE A 5 0.12 3.67 -7.84
CA PHE A 5 0.46 4.25 -6.53
C PHE A 5 -0.15 3.45 -5.39
N TYR A 6 0.27 3.74 -4.17
CA TYR A 6 -0.26 3.09 -2.97
C TYR A 6 -0.56 4.10 -1.87
N THR A 7 -1.44 3.70 -0.96
CA THR A 7 -1.72 4.42 0.28
C THR A 7 -1.50 3.50 1.48
N VAL A 8 -1.00 4.03 2.58
CA VAL A 8 -0.87 3.34 3.87
C VAL A 8 -1.67 4.13 4.90
N ASN A 9 -2.82 3.59 5.30
CA ASN A 9 -3.72 4.28 6.23
C ASN A 9 -3.81 3.52 7.56
N PRO A 10 -3.66 4.20 8.71
CA PRO A 10 -3.95 3.59 10.02
C PRO A 10 -5.43 3.25 10.15
N GLU A 11 -5.74 2.09 10.72
CA GLU A 11 -7.11 1.65 11.01
C GLU A 11 -7.21 1.06 12.42
N PRO A 12 -7.97 1.69 13.35
CA PRO A 12 -8.61 3.01 13.19
C PRO A 12 -7.58 4.16 13.13
N PRO A 13 -7.97 5.38 12.68
CA PRO A 13 -7.06 6.52 12.58
C PRO A 13 -6.43 6.96 13.91
N THR A 14 -7.12 6.75 15.03
CA THR A 14 -6.63 7.02 16.39
C THR A 14 -6.42 5.71 17.11
N PHE A 15 -5.24 5.50 17.70
CA PHE A 15 -4.81 4.23 18.28
C PHE A 15 -4.93 3.06 17.27
N PRO A 16 -4.16 3.10 16.17
CA PRO A 16 -4.27 2.11 15.11
C PRO A 16 -4.03 0.70 15.62
N LYS A 17 -4.84 -0.23 15.12
CA LYS A 17 -4.68 -1.68 15.32
C LYS A 17 -4.07 -2.35 14.09
N SER A 18 -4.01 -1.63 12.98
CA SER A 18 -3.45 -2.07 11.73
C SER A 18 -3.09 -0.89 10.83
N PHE A 19 -2.27 -1.16 9.82
CA PHE A 19 -2.13 -0.32 8.65
C PHE A 19 -2.74 -1.02 7.44
N ILE A 20 -3.65 -0.34 6.75
CA ILE A 20 -4.28 -0.82 5.54
C ILE A 20 -3.53 -0.26 4.35
N VAL A 21 -2.93 -1.16 3.57
CA VAL A 21 -2.28 -0.82 2.31
C VAL A 21 -3.26 -1.03 1.17
N ARG A 22 -3.42 -0.02 0.34
CA ARG A 22 -4.21 -0.12 -0.91
C ARG A 22 -3.33 0.25 -2.09
N ILE A 23 -3.35 -0.58 -3.12
CA ILE A 23 -2.65 -0.34 -4.38
C ILE A 23 -3.68 0.09 -5.41
N PHE A 24 -3.38 1.17 -6.12
CA PHE A 24 -4.23 1.74 -7.15
C PHE A 24 -3.50 1.80 -8.48
N LYS A 25 -4.26 1.65 -9.56
CA LYS A 25 -3.85 1.95 -10.92
C LYS A 25 -4.84 2.93 -11.51
N ASP A 26 -4.33 4.03 -12.03
CA ASP A 26 -5.07 5.07 -12.71
C ASP A 26 -4.64 5.09 -14.18
N ASP A 27 -5.59 4.89 -15.09
CA ASP A 27 -5.34 4.92 -16.54
C ASP A 27 -5.72 6.27 -17.20
N GLY A 28 -6.24 7.22 -16.41
CA GLY A 28 -6.73 8.53 -16.84
C GLY A 28 -8.26 8.62 -16.96
N ASP A 29 -8.95 7.50 -17.18
CA ASP A 29 -10.41 7.44 -17.24
C ASP A 29 -11.00 6.89 -15.93
N ARG A 30 -10.25 6.01 -15.26
CA ARG A 30 -10.66 5.37 -14.02
C ARG A 30 -9.49 5.09 -13.08
N THR A 31 -9.77 5.19 -11.79
CA THR A 31 -8.88 4.71 -10.74
C THR A 31 -9.39 3.37 -10.21
N GLN A 32 -8.62 2.31 -10.38
CA GLN A 32 -8.95 0.97 -9.89
C GLN A 32 -8.11 0.60 -8.66
N CYS A 33 -8.75 0.11 -7.60
CA CYS A 33 -8.04 -0.53 -6.49
C CYS A 33 -7.68 -1.97 -6.89
N LEU A 34 -6.39 -2.23 -7.10
CA LEU A 34 -5.89 -3.54 -7.52
C LEU A 34 -5.74 -4.50 -6.34
N LYS A 35 -5.41 -3.97 -5.16
CA LYS A 35 -5.12 -4.78 -3.98
C LYS A 35 -5.39 -3.99 -2.72
N THR A 36 -5.95 -4.67 -1.71
CA THR A 36 -6.02 -4.20 -0.32
C THR A 36 -5.40 -5.25 0.58
N ILE A 37 -4.49 -4.85 1.47
CA ILE A 37 -3.83 -5.72 2.44
C ILE A 37 -3.85 -5.06 3.83
N ASN A 38 -3.99 -5.89 4.86
CA ASN A 38 -3.93 -5.51 6.26
C ASN A 38 -2.56 -5.89 6.87
N PHE A 39 -1.91 -4.94 7.53
CA PHE A 39 -0.74 -5.14 8.39
C PHE A 39 -1.14 -4.91 9.86
N PRO A 40 -1.47 -5.96 10.63
CA PRO A 40 -1.89 -5.82 12.02
C PRO A 40 -0.72 -5.38 12.93
N ILE A 41 -1.04 -4.55 13.92
CA ILE A 41 -0.12 -4.10 14.97
C ILE A 41 -0.30 -5.04 16.16
N SER A 42 0.69 -5.89 16.42
CA SER A 42 0.63 -6.90 17.49
C SER A 42 0.97 -6.36 18.87
N SER A 43 1.70 -5.24 18.95
CA SER A 43 2.10 -4.54 20.17
C SER A 43 2.25 -3.04 19.87
N PRO A 44 1.99 -2.13 20.82
CA PRO A 44 2.28 -0.70 20.67
C PRO A 44 3.73 -0.42 20.24
N ASP A 45 4.69 -1.21 20.73
CA ASP A 45 6.12 -1.07 20.39
C ASP A 45 6.41 -1.42 18.93
N HIS A 46 5.51 -2.16 18.29
CA HIS A 46 5.61 -2.58 16.90
C HIS A 46 4.90 -1.63 15.93
N LEU A 47 4.38 -0.48 16.39
CA LEU A 47 3.68 0.47 15.52
C LEU A 47 4.57 0.95 14.37
N PHE A 48 5.81 1.36 14.66
CA PHE A 48 6.77 1.77 13.64
C PHE A 48 7.15 0.61 12.71
N HIS A 49 7.32 -0.59 13.25
CA HIS A 49 7.64 -1.78 12.44
C HIS A 49 6.51 -2.13 11.48
N ALA A 50 5.26 -2.14 11.95
CA ALA A 50 4.09 -2.41 11.11
C ALA A 50 3.91 -1.34 10.03
N GLN A 51 4.14 -0.06 10.36
CA GLN A 51 4.07 1.03 9.40
C GLN A 51 5.16 0.92 8.34
N ASN A 52 6.40 0.62 8.74
CA ASN A 52 7.52 0.44 7.81
C ASN A 52 7.28 -0.74 6.87
N ALA A 53 6.86 -1.89 7.40
CA ALA A 53 6.52 -3.06 6.61
C ALA A 53 5.39 -2.77 5.60
N ALA A 54 4.36 -2.02 6.01
CA ALA A 54 3.28 -1.60 5.13
C ALA A 54 3.75 -0.68 4.00
N ASN A 55 4.63 0.30 4.29
CA ASN A 55 5.21 1.18 3.28
C ASN A 55 6.12 0.43 2.30
N GLU A 56 7.01 -0.42 2.83
CA GLU A 56 7.92 -1.23 2.02
C GLU A 56 7.14 -2.17 1.09
N TYR A 57 6.11 -2.84 1.61
CA TYR A 57 5.22 -3.66 0.79
C TYR A 57 4.58 -2.84 -0.35
N GLY A 58 4.04 -1.67 -0.04
CA GLY A 58 3.43 -0.79 -1.04
C GLY A 58 4.41 -0.39 -2.14
N GLY A 59 5.61 0.08 -1.75
CA GLY A 59 6.67 0.48 -2.66
C GLY A 59 7.15 -0.65 -3.56
N LEU A 60 7.44 -1.82 -2.98
CA LEU A 60 7.87 -3.01 -3.74
C LEU A 60 6.79 -3.50 -4.70
N TYR A 61 5.52 -3.47 -4.30
CA TYR A 61 4.42 -3.92 -5.16
C TYR A 61 4.22 -2.98 -6.35
N VAL A 62 4.23 -1.66 -6.12
CA VAL A 62 4.15 -0.66 -7.21
C VAL A 62 5.36 -0.79 -8.14
N SER A 63 6.58 -0.88 -7.59
CA SER A 63 7.80 -1.10 -8.38
C SER A 63 7.72 -2.36 -9.24
N GLY A 64 7.19 -3.46 -8.67
CA GLY A 64 6.98 -4.71 -9.37
C GLY A 64 5.97 -4.62 -10.52
N ILE A 65 4.91 -3.81 -10.38
CA ILE A 65 3.97 -3.55 -11.49
C ILE A 65 4.66 -2.73 -12.58
N MET A 66 5.28 -1.60 -12.20
CA MET A 66 5.94 -0.71 -13.16
C MET A 66 7.03 -1.44 -13.96
N ASN A 67 7.82 -2.29 -13.31
CA ASN A 67 8.87 -3.07 -13.98
C ASN A 67 8.28 -4.08 -14.99
N LYS A 68 7.15 -4.73 -14.66
CA LYS A 68 6.48 -5.64 -15.60
C LYS A 68 5.88 -4.92 -16.80
N GLU A 69 5.34 -3.72 -16.60
CA GLU A 69 4.77 -2.91 -17.70
C GLU A 69 5.84 -2.30 -18.60
N HIS A 70 7.05 -2.01 -18.07
CA HIS A 70 8.19 -1.54 -18.87
C HIS A 70 8.86 -2.62 -19.73
N LEU A 71 8.60 -3.90 -19.45
CA LEU A 71 9.13 -5.04 -20.19
C LEU A 71 8.18 -5.53 -21.29
N GLN A 72 7.05 -4.84 -21.51
CA GLN A 72 6.10 -5.07 -22.61
C GLN A 72 6.32 -4.06 -23.73
#